data_AF-A0A849F2D2-F1
#
_entry.id   AF-A0A849F2D2-F1
#
_cell.length_a   1.000
_cell.length_b   1.000
_cell.length_c   1.000
_cell.angle_alpha   90.00
_cell.angle_beta   90.00
_cell.angle_gamma   90.00
#
_symmetry.space_group_name_H-M   'P 1'
#
loop_
_entity.id
_entity.type
_entity.pdbx_description
1 polymer ?
#
loop_
_entity_poly.entity_id
_entity_poly.type
_entity_poly.pdbx_seq_one_letter_code
_entity_poly.pdbx_strand_id
1 'polypeptide(L)'
;MQSFIEEVLQDLLAKQHSIENTVFVLPSKRAGTFLRNSIANIATKTIFAPEIYSIEAFVGHISGLSTATNTQQLFELYFAYLDQPKDEQENY
;
A
#
# COMPACT_ATOMS: atom_id res chain seq x y z
N MET A 1 -21.07 2.65 14.17
CA MET A 1 -20.23 3.77 13.70
C MET A 1 -19.73 3.35 12.33
N GLN A 2 -20.02 4.13 11.30
CA GLN A 2 -19.58 3.80 9.94
C GLN A 2 -18.08 4.02 9.84
N SER A 3 -17.36 3.13 9.17
CA SER A 3 -15.93 3.34 8.93
C SER A 3 -15.73 4.38 7.83
N PHE A 4 -14.60 5.08 7.87
CA PHE A 4 -14.23 6.03 6.82
C PHE A 4 -14.24 5.39 5.42
N ILE A 5 -13.81 4.13 5.31
CA ILE A 5 -13.84 3.38 4.04
C ILE A 5 -15.28 3.24 3.51
N GLU A 6 -16.22 2.90 4.37
CA GLU A 6 -17.63 2.76 3.98
C GLU A 6 -18.25 4.11 3.60
N GLU A 7 -17.92 5.19 4.31
CA GLU A 7 -18.37 6.55 3.97
C GLU A 7 -17.89 6.96 2.57
N VAL A 8 -16.60 6.74 2.26
CA VAL A 8 -16.03 7.05 0.93
C VAL A 8 -16.69 6.20 -0.16
N LEU A 9 -16.93 4.91 0.08
CA LEU A 9 -17.58 4.04 -0.89
C LEU A 9 -19.03 4.46 -1.16
N GLN A 10 -19.78 4.85 -0.13
CA GLN A 10 -21.14 5.36 -0.31
C GLN A 10 -21.17 6.67 -1.11
N ASP A 11 -20.24 7.59 -0.86
CA ASP A 11 -20.12 8.83 -1.63
C ASP A 11 -19.80 8.55 -3.11
N LEU A 12 -18.89 7.60 -3.41
CA LEU A 12 -18.59 7.18 -4.78
C LEU A 12 -19.80 6.57 -5.49
N LEU A 13 -20.57 5.71 -4.80
CA LEU A 13 -21.80 5.13 -5.33
C LEU A 13 -22.87 6.20 -5.59
N ALA A 14 -23.03 7.16 -4.68
CA ALA A 14 -23.98 8.27 -4.84
C ALA A 14 -23.64 9.15 -6.05
N LYS A 15 -22.35 9.34 -6.34
CA LYS A 15 -21.84 10.04 -7.53
C LYS A 15 -21.85 9.19 -8.80
N GLN A 16 -22.43 7.99 -8.76
CA GLN A 16 -22.51 7.03 -9.88
C GLN A 16 -21.14 6.73 -10.51
N HIS A 17 -20.07 6.81 -9.72
CA HIS A 17 -18.74 6.43 -10.19
C HIS A 17 -18.61 4.90 -10.22
N SER A 18 -17.96 4.39 -11.27
CA SER A 18 -17.68 2.96 -11.33
C SER A 18 -16.55 2.61 -10.36
N ILE A 19 -16.87 1.78 -9.37
CA ILE A 19 -15.87 1.23 -8.44
C ILE A 19 -14.81 0.46 -9.23
N GLU A 20 -15.19 -0.29 -10.27
CA GLU A 20 -14.27 -1.14 -11.04
C GLU A 20 -13.19 -0.33 -11.78
N ASN A 21 -13.52 0.91 -12.18
CA ASN A 21 -12.64 1.81 -12.91
C ASN A 21 -11.96 2.85 -12.00
N THR A 22 -11.96 2.62 -10.69
CA THR A 22 -11.34 3.51 -9.70
C THR A 22 -10.08 2.87 -9.13
N VAL A 23 -8.98 3.62 -9.10
CA VAL A 23 -7.74 3.20 -8.42
C VAL A 23 -7.76 3.72 -6.99
N PHE A 24 -7.66 2.81 -6.01
CA PHE A 24 -7.58 3.18 -4.60
C PHE A 24 -6.15 3.12 -4.09
N VAL A 25 -5.65 4.23 -3.54
CA VAL A 25 -4.34 4.32 -2.90
C VAL A 25 -4.54 4.46 -1.39
N LEU A 26 -4.00 3.52 -0.62
CA LEU A 26 -4.25 3.39 0.82
C LEU A 26 -2.97 3.42 1.65
N PRO A 27 -3.01 3.79 2.95
CA PRO A 27 -1.80 3.88 3.78
C PRO A 27 -1.03 2.58 3.93
N SER A 28 -1.71 1.43 3.85
CA SER A 28 -1.07 0.12 3.97
C SER A 28 -1.83 -0.97 3.22
N LYS A 29 -1.16 -2.11 2.98
CA LYS A 29 -1.79 -3.29 2.36
C LYS A 29 -2.98 -3.82 3.17
N ARG A 30 -2.92 -3.70 4.51
CA ARG A 30 -4.01 -4.14 5.41
C ARG A 30 -5.30 -3.37 5.15
N ALA A 31 -5.21 -2.06 4.92
CA ALA A 31 -6.37 -1.23 4.58
C ALA A 31 -7.04 -1.70 3.28
N GLY A 32 -6.26 -2.22 2.32
CA GLY A 32 -6.78 -2.80 1.08
C GLY A 32 -7.67 -4.02 1.32
N THR A 33 -7.34 -4.86 2.30
CA THR A 33 -8.20 -6.00 2.68
C THR A 33 -9.54 -5.52 3.24
N PHE A 34 -9.54 -4.49 4.09
CA PHE A 34 -10.78 -3.89 4.60
C PHE A 34 -11.62 -3.30 3.46
N LEU A 35 -11.00 -2.55 2.55
CA LEU A 35 -11.68 -1.99 1.37
C LEU A 35 -12.34 -3.08 0.52
N ARG A 36 -11.63 -4.19 0.23
CA ARG A 36 -12.19 -5.31 -0.54
C ARG A 36 -13.42 -5.92 0.14
N ASN A 37 -13.35 -6.12 1.45
CA ASN A 37 -14.48 -6.63 2.23
C ASN A 37 -15.66 -5.66 2.22
N SER A 38 -15.42 -4.36 2.41
CA SER A 38 -16.46 -3.34 2.33
C SER A 38 -17.11 -3.26 0.94
N ILE A 39 -16.31 -3.34 -0.13
CA ILE A 39 -16.83 -3.40 -1.52
C ILE A 39 -17.72 -4.64 -1.70
N ALA A 40 -17.27 -5.81 -1.24
CA ALA A 40 -18.06 -7.04 -1.35
C ALA A 40 -19.40 -6.95 -0.61
N ASN A 41 -19.45 -6.25 0.52
CA ASN A 41 -20.67 -6.08 1.31
C ASN A 41 -21.69 -5.12 0.67
N ILE A 42 -21.22 -4.11 -0.09
CA ILE A 42 -22.10 -3.10 -0.72
C ILE A 42 -22.43 -3.42 -2.18
N ALA A 43 -21.69 -4.32 -2.82
CA ALA A 43 -21.88 -4.67 -4.21
C ALA A 43 -23.23 -5.35 -4.42
N THR A 44 -24.11 -4.72 -5.19
CA THR A 44 -25.44 -5.26 -5.54
C THR A 44 -25.41 -6.21 -6.74
N LYS A 45 -24.29 -6.26 -7.46
CA LYS A 45 -24.03 -7.12 -8.61
C LYS A 45 -22.58 -7.59 -8.58
N THR A 46 -22.29 -8.66 -9.31
CA THR A 46 -20.90 -9.08 -9.54
C THR A 46 -20.14 -7.98 -10.27
N ILE A 47 -19.01 -7.56 -9.70
CA ILE A 47 -18.10 -6.57 -10.28
C ILE A 47 -16.66 -7.09 -10.22
N PHE A 48 -15.80 -6.57 -11.08
CA PHE A 48 -14.37 -6.74 -10.91
C PHE A 48 -13.86 -5.91 -9.74
N ALA A 49 -12.89 -6.45 -9.01
CA ALA A 49 -12.26 -5.69 -7.94
C ALA A 49 -11.44 -4.54 -8.56
N PRO A 50 -11.47 -3.34 -7.97
CA PRO A 50 -10.63 -2.25 -8.41
C PRO A 50 -9.15 -2.57 -8.25
N GLU A 51 -8.32 -1.78 -8.91
CA GLU A 51 -6.91 -1.68 -8.55
C GLU A 51 -6.76 -1.03 -7.18
N ILE A 52 -5.98 -1.67 -6.31
CA ILE A 52 -5.76 -1.22 -4.94
C ILE A 52 -4.25 -1.28 -4.66
N TYR A 53 -3.69 -0.12 -4.35
CA TYR A 53 -2.29 0.03 -3.98
C TYR A 53 -2.17 0.45 -2.51
N SER A 54 -1.12 -0.01 -1.83
CA SER A 54 -0.58 0.76 -0.71
C SER A 54 0.21 1.96 -1.25
N ILE A 55 0.38 3.02 -0.46
CA ILE A 55 1.22 4.18 -0.84
C ILE A 55 2.60 3.71 -1.32
N GLU A 56 3.25 2.81 -0.58
CA GLU A 56 4.55 2.24 -0.96
C GLU A 56 4.51 1.54 -2.34
N ALA A 57 3.51 0.69 -2.58
CA ALA A 57 3.37 -0.03 -3.85
C ALA A 57 3.05 0.92 -5.01
N PHE A 58 2.26 1.96 -4.75
CA PHE A 58 1.93 2.98 -5.74
C PHE A 58 3.16 3.81 -6.14
N VAL A 59 3.98 4.20 -5.16
CA VAL A 59 5.26 4.89 -5.42
C VAL A 59 6.18 4.00 -6.26
N GLY A 60 6.30 2.71 -5.94
CA GLY A 60 7.07 1.77 -6.75
C GLY A 60 6.53 1.63 -8.18
N HIS A 61 5.21 1.55 -8.34
CA HIS A 61 4.56 1.48 -9.65
C HIS A 61 4.85 2.71 -10.52
N ILE A 62 4.73 3.93 -9.97
CA ILE A 62 4.99 5.16 -10.74
C ILE A 62 6.47 5.36 -11.03
N SER A 63 7.33 5.08 -10.05
CA SER A 63 8.77 5.31 -10.19
C SER A 63 9.47 4.25 -11.03
N GLY A 64 8.86 3.07 -11.24
CA GLY A 64 9.52 1.91 -11.83
C GLY A 64 10.58 1.28 -10.91
N LEU A 65 10.67 1.74 -9.65
CA LEU A 65 11.60 1.23 -8.65
C LEU A 65 10.90 0.17 -7.81
N SER A 66 11.67 -0.84 -7.40
CA SER A 66 11.22 -1.86 -6.45
C SER A 66 11.87 -1.64 -5.10
N THR A 67 11.12 -1.90 -4.02
CA THR A 67 11.70 -1.98 -2.67
C THR A 67 12.83 -3.02 -2.66
N ALA A 68 13.97 -2.66 -2.07
CA ALA A 68 15.09 -3.57 -1.89
C ALA A 68 14.65 -4.82 -1.10
N THR A 69 15.14 -5.99 -1.47
CA THR A 69 14.86 -7.23 -0.71
C THR A 69 15.53 -7.19 0.66
N ASN A 70 15.04 -7.97 1.62
CA ASN A 70 15.66 -8.06 2.95
C ASN A 70 17.15 -8.43 2.88
N THR A 71 17.54 -9.30 1.95
CA THR A 71 18.94 -9.68 1.73
C THR A 71 19.77 -8.51 1.21
N GLN A 72 19.26 -7.77 0.23
CA GLN A 72 19.95 -6.56 -0.26
C GLN A 72 20.09 -5.53 0.86
N GLN A 73 19.00 -5.24 1.58
CA GLN A 73 19.03 -4.30 2.71
C GLN A 73 20.06 -4.72 3.76
N LEU A 74 20.14 -6.01 4.10
CA LEU A 74 21.13 -6.51 5.07
C LEU A 74 22.56 -6.17 4.63
N PHE A 75 22.91 -6.43 3.38
CA PHE A 75 24.25 -6.12 2.87
C PHE A 75 24.51 -4.62 2.75
N GLU A 76 23.55 -3.85 2.22
CA GLU A 76 23.67 -2.39 2.10
C GLU A 76 23.86 -1.74 3.46
N LEU A 77 23.08 -2.15 4.47
CA LEU A 77 23.22 -1.65 5.84
C LEU A 77 24.55 -2.08 6.48
N TYR A 78 25.02 -3.30 6.21
CA TYR A 78 26.32 -3.76 6.68
C TYR A 78 27.48 -2.98 6.04
N PHE A 79 27.42 -2.72 4.74
CA PHE A 79 28.43 -1.90 4.07
C PHE A 79 28.40 -0.45 4.57
N ALA A 80 27.22 0.12 4.77
CA ALA A 80 27.07 1.46 5.37
C ALA A 80 27.64 1.53 6.80
N TYR A 81 27.52 0.43 7.56
CA TYR A 81 28.15 0.31 8.89
C TYR A 81 29.69 0.28 8.80
N LEU A 82 30.25 -0.50 7.88
CA LEU A 82 31.71 -0.58 7.69
C LEU A 82 32.35 0.72 7.21
N ASP A 83 31.58 1.59 6.55
CA ASP A 83 32.05 2.90 6.06
C ASP A 83 32.08 3.98 7.16
N GLN A 84 31.54 3.71 8.36
CA GLN A 84 31.64 4.63 9.50
C GLN A 84 33.08 4.73 10.05
N PRO A 85 33.49 5.86 10.64
CA PRO A 85 34.77 6.00 11.33
C PRO A 85 34.97 4.90 12.39
N LYS A 86 36.19 4.38 12.52
CA LYS A 86 36.51 3.22 13.40
C LYS A 86 36.18 3.46 14.88
N ASP A 87 36.14 4.73 15.28
CA ASP A 87 35.78 5.24 16.60
C ASP A 87 34.29 5.16 16.91
N GLU A 88 33.44 5.01 15.88
CA GLU A 88 31.98 4.81 16.00
C GLU A 88 31.55 3.36 15.75
N GLN A 89 32.48 2.47 15.38
CA GLN A 89 32.21 1.05 15.19
C GLN A 89 32.22 0.32 16.54
N GLU A 90 31.11 -0.32 16.88
CA GLU A 90 30.99 -1.18 18.06
C GLU A 90 31.85 -2.45 17.85
N ASN A 91 32.80 -2.69 18.76
CA ASN A 91 33.58 -3.94 18.78
C ASN A 91 32.78 -5.00 19.55
N TYR A 92 32.19 -5.95 18.81
CA TYR A 92 31.57 -7.17 19.37
C TYR A 92 32.47 -8.39 19.19
#